data_AF-A0A699YEA8-F1
#
_entry.id   AF-A0A699YEA8-F1
#
_cell.length_a   1.000
_cell.length_b   1.000
_cell.length_c   1.000
_cell.angle_alpha   90.00
_cell.angle_beta   90.00
_cell.angle_gamma   90.00
#
_symmetry.space_group_name_H-M   'P 1'
#
loop_
_entity.id
_entity.type
_entity.pdbx_description
1 polymer ?
#
loop_
_entity_poly.entity_id
_entity_poly.type
_entity_poly.pdbx_seq_one_letter_code
_entity_poly.pdbx_strand_id
1 'polypeptide(L)'
;MANLTRPSGNNTFDLPARDQDGGSGDALDDLGDGSKAPAPLQLQLPALGGKGRGRGAGAATLATATSGAGAAAGPTSIEALKASVAQALEGISTLIDTEYTNQVGRAAKAGEERIRSLAATHYEQVNNNLTASRDAMQQARDHHMSVKAHIKSIRDEGAALAADNREIQGALTALQADVDNRLAGIRKKFKL
;
A
#
# COMPACT_ATOMS: atom_id res chain seq x y z
N MET A 1 -46.68 24.88 -8.04
CA MET A 1 -46.24 23.54 -8.50
C MET A 1 -45.06 23.74 -9.44
N ALA A 2 -43.84 23.45 -8.99
CA ALA A 2 -42.64 23.48 -9.82
C ALA A 2 -42.12 22.04 -9.93
N ASN A 3 -42.08 21.56 -11.17
CA ASN A 3 -41.80 20.19 -11.57
C ASN A 3 -40.27 19.97 -11.57
N LEU A 4 -39.76 19.08 -10.73
CA LEU A 4 -38.36 18.64 -10.76
C LEU A 4 -38.16 17.62 -11.88
N THR A 5 -37.63 18.06 -13.01
CA THR A 5 -37.20 17.16 -14.09
C THR A 5 -35.72 16.83 -13.90
N ARG A 6 -35.38 15.56 -13.61
CA ARG A 6 -34.00 15.06 -13.64
C ARG A 6 -33.59 14.80 -15.10
N PRO A 7 -32.41 15.25 -15.56
CA PRO A 7 -31.88 14.80 -16.84
C PRO A 7 -31.40 13.35 -16.71
N SER A 8 -32.09 12.46 -17.43
CA SER A 8 -31.65 11.09 -17.72
C SER A 8 -30.58 11.14 -18.81
N GLY A 9 -29.32 11.03 -18.42
CA GLY A 9 -28.19 10.86 -19.32
C GLY A 9 -27.27 9.79 -18.76
N ASN A 10 -27.22 8.64 -19.42
CA ASN A 10 -26.29 7.55 -19.13
C ASN A 10 -24.85 8.06 -19.28
N ASN A 11 -24.12 8.18 -18.17
CA ASN A 11 -22.68 8.36 -18.19
C ASN A 11 -22.01 6.99 -18.44
N THR A 12 -22.19 6.45 -19.65
CA THR A 12 -21.35 5.35 -20.13
C THR A 12 -20.08 5.96 -20.69
N PHE A 13 -18.95 5.63 -20.09
CA PHE A 13 -17.63 6.05 -20.55
C PHE A 13 -17.23 5.15 -21.74
N ASP A 14 -17.62 5.53 -22.95
CA ASP A 14 -17.20 4.81 -24.16
C ASP A 14 -15.74 5.15 -24.47
N LEU A 15 -14.88 4.14 -24.38
CA LEU A 15 -13.52 4.19 -24.90
C LEU A 15 -13.59 3.95 -26.42
N PRO A 16 -12.97 4.80 -27.26
CA PRO A 16 -12.92 4.55 -28.70
C PRO A 16 -12.15 3.26 -28.98
N ALA A 17 -12.70 2.40 -29.85
CA ALA A 17 -12.01 1.22 -30.34
C ALA A 17 -10.70 1.66 -31.01
N ARG A 18 -9.56 1.23 -30.44
CA ARG A 18 -8.26 1.35 -31.08
C ARG A 18 -8.11 0.21 -32.06
N ASP A 19 -7.86 0.56 -33.32
CA ASP A 19 -7.36 -0.36 -34.34
C ASP A 19 -6.06 -1.00 -33.82
N GLN A 20 -6.10 -2.31 -33.60
CA GLN A 20 -4.96 -3.10 -33.17
C GLN A 20 -4.09 -3.43 -34.38
N ASP A 21 -3.27 -2.48 -34.80
CA ASP A 21 -2.14 -2.75 -35.69
C ASP A 21 -0.87 -2.14 -35.08
N GLY A 22 -0.11 -2.97 -34.37
CA GLY A 22 1.20 -2.59 -33.83
C GLY A 22 1.49 -3.25 -32.49
N GLY A 23 2.33 -4.29 -32.51
CA GLY A 23 2.56 -5.21 -31.39
C GLY A 23 2.95 -4.54 -30.07
N SER A 24 2.21 -4.89 -29.03
CA SER A 24 2.59 -4.68 -27.64
C SER A 24 2.29 -5.96 -26.85
N GLY A 25 3.07 -7.00 -27.12
CA GLY A 25 2.99 -8.30 -26.44
C GLY A 25 4.04 -8.51 -25.34
N ASP A 26 5.16 -7.76 -25.35
CA ASP A 26 6.36 -8.20 -24.59
C ASP A 26 6.76 -7.30 -23.41
N ALA A 27 5.96 -6.30 -23.03
CA ALA A 27 6.29 -5.41 -21.90
C ALA A 27 5.69 -5.86 -20.55
N LEU A 28 4.96 -6.98 -20.51
CA LEU A 28 4.33 -7.52 -19.29
C LEU A 28 4.91 -8.85 -18.82
N ASP A 29 5.81 -9.47 -19.58
CA ASP A 29 6.40 -10.77 -19.23
C ASP A 29 7.58 -10.70 -18.24
N ASP A 30 8.05 -9.50 -17.89
CA ASP A 30 9.17 -9.33 -16.94
C ASP A 30 8.71 -9.08 -15.47
N LEU A 31 7.47 -9.43 -15.16
CA LEU A 31 6.98 -9.52 -13.77
C LEU A 31 6.85 -10.97 -13.28
N GLY A 32 7.43 -11.92 -14.03
CA GLY A 32 7.20 -13.36 -13.90
C GLY A 32 8.38 -14.20 -13.42
N ASP A 33 9.06 -13.85 -12.31
CA ASP A 33 9.87 -14.84 -11.56
C ASP A 33 9.62 -14.84 -10.04
N GLY A 34 8.64 -14.09 -9.54
CA GLY A 34 8.30 -14.07 -8.12
C GLY A 34 7.27 -15.11 -7.71
N SER A 35 7.42 -16.39 -8.08
CA SER A 35 6.53 -17.47 -7.64
C SER A 35 6.71 -17.79 -6.14
N LYS A 36 6.27 -16.87 -5.29
CA LYS A 36 5.86 -17.10 -3.91
C LYS A 36 4.56 -16.33 -3.70
N ALA A 37 3.45 -16.96 -4.06
CA ALA A 37 2.20 -16.65 -3.38
C ALA A 37 2.49 -16.70 -1.87
N PRO A 38 2.18 -15.66 -1.08
CA PRO A 38 2.33 -15.76 0.36
C PRO A 38 1.49 -16.96 0.79
N ALA A 39 2.15 -17.93 1.44
CA ALA A 39 1.49 -19.13 1.92
C ALA A 39 0.19 -18.73 2.64
N PRO A 40 -0.92 -19.45 2.47
CA PRO A 40 -2.11 -19.20 3.26
C PRO A 40 -1.66 -19.17 4.72
N LEU A 41 -2.00 -18.10 5.44
CA LEU A 41 -1.77 -17.96 6.87
C LEU A 41 -2.48 -19.14 7.54
N GLN A 42 -1.78 -20.27 7.66
CA GLN A 42 -2.16 -21.36 8.51
C GLN A 42 -2.05 -20.76 9.91
N LEU A 43 -3.21 -20.37 10.43
CA LEU A 43 -3.42 -20.12 11.85
C LEU A 43 -3.08 -21.42 12.56
N GLN A 44 -1.79 -21.62 12.82
CA GLN A 44 -1.33 -22.69 13.67
C GLN A 44 -1.71 -22.26 15.08
N LEU A 45 -2.93 -22.63 15.47
CA LEU A 45 -3.33 -22.71 16.86
C LEU A 45 -2.19 -23.43 17.60
N PRO A 46 -1.63 -22.86 18.68
CA PRO A 46 -0.66 -23.59 19.47
C PRO A 46 -1.34 -24.88 19.90
N ALA A 47 -0.82 -26.02 19.46
CA ALA A 47 -1.21 -27.28 20.05
C ALA A 47 -1.02 -27.12 21.56
N LEU A 48 -2.09 -27.35 22.33
CA LEU A 48 -2.02 -27.58 23.77
C LEU A 48 -1.28 -28.90 24.02
N GLY A 49 -0.01 -28.95 23.59
CA GLY A 49 0.93 -30.01 23.86
C GLY A 49 1.68 -29.63 25.11
N GLY A 50 1.19 -30.10 26.25
CA GLY A 50 1.87 -29.95 27.52
C GLY A 50 3.30 -30.48 27.44
N LYS A 51 4.28 -29.62 27.74
CA LYS A 51 5.60 -29.98 28.26
C LYS A 51 6.39 -28.72 28.63
N GLY A 52 6.77 -28.62 29.90
CA GLY A 52 7.66 -27.60 30.46
C GLY A 52 7.21 -27.22 31.87
N ARG A 53 7.47 -28.03 32.91
CA ARG A 53 8.65 -27.94 33.79
C ARG A 53 9.08 -26.50 34.09
N GLY A 54 8.83 -26.04 35.32
CA GLY A 54 9.58 -24.91 35.89
C GLY A 54 8.89 -24.05 36.94
N ARG A 55 8.69 -24.61 38.13
CA ARG A 55 9.03 -23.98 39.44
C ARG A 55 8.37 -22.62 39.80
N GLY A 56 7.45 -22.64 40.76
CA GLY A 56 7.04 -21.42 41.47
C GLY A 56 5.86 -21.59 42.42
N ALA A 57 6.14 -22.10 43.62
CA ALA A 57 5.41 -21.92 44.88
C ALA A 57 3.87 -21.99 44.87
N GLY A 58 3.38 -23.17 45.24
CA GLY A 58 1.98 -23.40 45.63
C GLY A 58 1.76 -24.89 45.91
N ALA A 59 2.69 -25.51 46.63
CA ALA A 59 2.52 -26.90 47.06
C ALA A 59 1.31 -26.96 47.99
N ALA A 60 0.15 -27.30 47.43
CA ALA A 60 -0.94 -27.87 48.19
C ALA A 60 -0.37 -29.15 48.81
N THR A 61 0.06 -29.03 50.07
CA THR A 61 0.40 -30.16 50.92
C THR A 61 -0.89 -30.94 51.07
N LEU A 62 -1.07 -31.95 50.23
CA LEU A 62 -2.01 -33.02 50.49
C LEU A 62 -1.48 -33.69 51.76
N ALA A 63 -2.05 -33.31 52.91
CA ALA A 63 -1.71 -33.89 54.18
C ALA A 63 -1.95 -35.39 54.08
N THR A 64 -0.86 -36.15 53.92
CA THR A 64 -0.88 -37.59 54.03
C THR A 64 -1.38 -37.90 55.43
N ALA A 65 -2.65 -38.33 55.53
CA ALA A 65 -3.18 -38.86 56.78
C ALA A 65 -2.36 -40.11 57.11
N THR A 66 -1.38 -39.96 57.99
CA THR A 66 -0.68 -41.07 58.63
C THR A 66 -1.72 -41.87 59.40
N SER A 67 -2.04 -43.07 58.91
CA SER A 67 -2.86 -44.04 59.63
C SER A 67 -2.05 -44.58 60.82
N GLY A 68 -2.04 -43.82 61.92
CA GLY A 68 -1.66 -44.31 63.24
C GLY A 68 -2.82 -45.08 63.84
N ALA A 69 -2.63 -46.38 64.07
CA ALA A 69 -3.56 -47.23 64.78
C ALA A 69 -3.83 -46.68 66.20
N GLY A 70 -5.10 -46.43 66.51
CA GLY A 70 -5.57 -46.02 67.82
C GLY A 70 -7.08 -45.93 67.83
N ALA A 71 -7.74 -46.89 68.47
CA ALA A 71 -9.18 -47.03 68.52
C ALA A 71 -9.88 -45.80 69.16
N ALA A 72 -10.73 -45.14 68.38
CA ALA A 72 -11.92 -44.42 68.87
C ALA A 72 -12.86 -44.24 67.68
N ALA A 73 -13.94 -45.03 67.63
CA ALA A 73 -15.06 -44.82 66.73
C ALA A 73 -15.84 -43.56 67.15
N GLY A 74 -15.34 -42.38 66.78
CA GLY A 74 -16.15 -41.16 66.63
C GLY A 74 -16.68 -41.11 65.20
N PRO A 75 -17.81 -40.41 64.92
CA PRO A 75 -18.45 -40.53 63.63
C PRO A 75 -17.47 -40.07 62.56
N THR A 76 -17.02 -41.01 61.72
CA THR A 76 -16.46 -40.79 60.39
C THR A 76 -17.58 -40.22 59.53
N SER A 77 -18.08 -39.06 59.92
CA SER A 77 -19.34 -38.52 59.45
C SER A 77 -19.14 -38.13 58.00
N ILE A 78 -20.11 -38.53 57.19
CA ILE A 78 -20.32 -38.03 55.84
C ILE A 78 -20.18 -36.49 55.78
N GLU A 79 -20.43 -35.78 56.89
CA GLU A 79 -20.22 -34.34 57.02
C GLU A 79 -18.75 -33.88 56.93
N ALA A 80 -17.80 -34.59 57.55
CA ALA A 80 -16.38 -34.25 57.43
C ALA A 80 -15.88 -34.43 55.99
N LEU A 81 -16.37 -35.48 55.31
CA LEU A 81 -16.08 -35.72 53.90
C LEU A 81 -16.71 -34.62 53.00
N LYS A 82 -17.97 -34.24 53.27
CA LYS A 82 -18.64 -33.14 52.57
C LYS A 82 -17.90 -31.82 52.71
N ALA A 83 -17.42 -31.49 53.92
CA ALA A 83 -16.67 -30.26 54.17
C ALA A 83 -15.32 -30.24 53.42
N SER A 84 -14.61 -31.38 53.40
CA SER A 84 -13.35 -31.52 52.65
C SER A 84 -13.56 -31.40 51.13
N VAL A 85 -14.61 -32.03 50.59
CA VAL A 85 -14.96 -31.93 49.16
C VAL A 85 -15.37 -30.51 48.81
N ALA A 86 -16.15 -29.83 49.65
CA ALA A 86 -16.54 -28.44 49.44
C ALA A 86 -15.32 -27.51 49.39
N GLN A 87 -14.36 -27.64 50.32
CA GLN A 87 -13.10 -26.88 50.30
C GLN A 87 -12.25 -27.18 49.07
N ALA A 88 -12.18 -28.44 48.62
CA ALA A 88 -11.45 -28.80 47.42
C ALA A 88 -12.08 -28.19 46.15
N LEU A 89 -13.42 -28.20 46.06
CA LEU A 89 -14.15 -27.58 44.94
C LEU A 89 -13.98 -26.06 44.92
N GLU A 90 -14.00 -25.40 46.07
CA GLU A 90 -13.73 -23.97 46.19
C GLU A 90 -12.29 -23.62 45.80
N GLY A 91 -11.32 -24.43 46.22
CA GLY A 91 -9.93 -24.32 45.79
C GLY A 91 -9.75 -24.51 44.28
N ILE A 92 -10.48 -25.44 43.67
CA ILE A 92 -10.46 -25.65 42.21
C ILE A 92 -11.11 -24.47 41.48
N SER A 93 -12.25 -23.96 41.96
CA SER A 93 -12.95 -22.81 41.36
C SER A 93 -12.05 -21.56 41.34
N THR A 94 -11.42 -21.25 42.48
CA THR A 94 -10.51 -20.09 42.58
C THR A 94 -9.29 -20.22 41.68
N LEU A 95 -8.76 -21.44 41.51
CA LEU A 95 -7.65 -21.71 40.61
C LEU A 95 -8.06 -21.54 39.14
N ILE A 96 -9.27 -22.00 38.76
CA ILE A 96 -9.84 -21.81 37.43
C ILE A 96 -10.04 -20.32 37.14
N ASP A 97 -10.63 -19.56 38.07
CA ASP A 97 -10.85 -18.12 37.90
C ASP A 97 -9.54 -17.35 37.74
N THR A 98 -8.52 -17.71 38.52
CA THR A 98 -7.19 -17.11 38.44
C THR A 98 -6.53 -17.41 37.10
N GLU A 99 -6.56 -18.67 36.66
CA GLU A 99 -5.95 -19.07 35.40
C GLU A 99 -6.69 -18.48 34.19
N TYR A 100 -8.03 -18.44 34.23
CA TYR A 100 -8.84 -17.77 33.21
C TYR A 100 -8.49 -16.28 33.11
N THR A 101 -8.43 -15.57 34.24
CA THR A 101 -8.07 -14.15 34.29
C THR A 101 -6.65 -13.91 33.76
N ASN A 102 -5.70 -14.78 34.10
CA ASN A 102 -4.34 -14.71 33.59
C ASN A 102 -4.27 -14.93 32.08
N GLN A 103 -5.01 -15.90 31.54
CA GLN A 103 -5.05 -16.17 30.11
C GLN A 103 -5.69 -15.02 29.33
N VAL A 104 -6.83 -14.50 29.81
CA VAL A 104 -7.48 -13.33 29.21
C VAL A 104 -6.57 -12.11 29.28
N GLY A 105 -5.90 -11.87 30.41
CA GLY A 105 -4.96 -10.76 30.57
C GLY A 105 -3.76 -10.84 29.63
N ARG A 106 -3.20 -12.05 29.40
CA ARG A 106 -2.12 -12.26 28.43
C ARG A 106 -2.62 -12.07 26.99
N ALA A 107 -3.79 -12.59 26.66
CA ALA A 107 -4.39 -12.43 25.33
C ALA A 107 -4.68 -10.95 25.03
N ALA A 108 -5.20 -10.20 25.99
CA ALA A 108 -5.47 -8.77 25.87
C ALA A 108 -4.18 -7.97 25.61
N LYS A 109 -3.11 -8.22 26.39
CA LYS A 109 -1.80 -7.55 26.18
C LYS A 109 -1.20 -7.87 24.82
N ALA A 110 -1.23 -9.14 24.40
CA ALA A 110 -0.73 -9.54 23.08
C ALA A 110 -1.56 -8.91 21.94
N GLY A 111 -2.87 -8.78 22.11
CA GLY A 111 -3.73 -8.06 21.17
C GLY A 111 -3.39 -6.57 21.08
N GLU A 112 -3.18 -5.92 22.22
CA GLU A 112 -2.83 -4.51 22.30
C GLU A 112 -1.47 -4.20 21.65
N GLU A 113 -0.46 -5.04 21.88
CA GLU A 113 0.86 -4.92 21.24
C GLU A 113 0.78 -5.10 19.73
N ARG A 114 -0.01 -6.07 19.24
CA ARG A 114 -0.24 -6.27 17.80
C ARG A 114 -0.92 -5.07 17.16
N ILE A 115 -1.96 -4.52 17.79
CA ILE A 115 -2.65 -3.33 17.30
C ILE A 115 -1.70 -2.14 17.26
N ARG A 116 -0.91 -1.92 18.33
CA ARG A 116 0.06 -0.83 18.40
C ARG A 116 1.14 -0.95 17.34
N SER A 117 1.69 -2.15 17.15
CA SER A 117 2.68 -2.43 16.11
C SER A 117 2.11 -2.22 14.71
N LEU A 118 0.91 -2.75 14.44
CA LEU A 118 0.25 -2.58 13.14
C LEU A 118 -0.02 -1.11 12.84
N ALA A 119 -0.53 -0.35 13.83
CA ALA A 119 -0.79 1.07 13.68
C ALA A 119 0.49 1.86 13.40
N ALA A 120 1.59 1.56 14.09
CA ALA A 120 2.87 2.22 13.86
C ALA A 120 3.40 1.95 12.44
N THR A 121 3.43 0.68 12.02
CA THR A 121 3.92 0.30 10.69
C THR A 121 3.05 0.88 9.58
N HIS A 122 1.72 0.82 9.72
CA HIS A 122 0.80 1.41 8.74
C HIS A 122 0.94 2.93 8.67
N TYR A 123 1.07 3.61 9.82
CA TYR A 123 1.26 5.05 9.83
C TYR A 123 2.56 5.46 9.12
N GLU A 124 3.66 4.75 9.40
CA GLU A 124 4.94 4.98 8.75
C GLU A 124 4.88 4.73 7.24
N GLN A 125 4.27 3.62 6.82
CA GLN A 125 4.07 3.32 5.40
C GLN A 125 3.24 4.39 4.69
N VAL A 126 2.12 4.82 5.28
CA VAL A 126 1.27 5.87 4.72
C VAL A 126 2.02 7.19 4.62
N ASN A 127 2.80 7.54 5.65
CA ASN A 127 3.58 8.77 5.66
C ASN A 127 4.71 8.76 4.60
N ASN A 128 5.39 7.61 4.44
CA ASN A 128 6.40 7.43 3.41
C ASN A 128 5.79 7.52 2.01
N ASN A 129 4.62 6.89 1.79
CA ASN A 129 3.90 6.97 0.53
C ASN A 129 3.43 8.40 0.21
N LEU A 130 2.95 9.15 1.22
CA LEU A 130 2.57 10.56 1.06
C LEU A 130 3.77 11.43 0.71
N THR A 131 4.93 11.17 1.30
CA THR A 131 6.16 11.89 1.01
C THR A 131 6.64 11.60 -0.40
N ALA A 132 6.73 10.32 -0.79
CA ALA A 132 7.07 9.92 -2.14
C ALA A 132 6.12 10.50 -3.19
N SER A 133 4.82 10.54 -2.91
CA SER A 133 3.82 11.17 -3.78
C SER A 133 4.04 12.68 -3.93
N ARG A 134 4.37 13.37 -2.83
CA ARG A 134 4.69 14.80 -2.85
C ARG A 134 5.94 15.09 -3.70
N ASP A 135 6.97 14.28 -3.54
CA ASP A 135 8.23 14.43 -4.27
C ASP A 135 8.04 14.15 -5.76
N ALA A 136 7.31 13.10 -6.12
CA ALA A 136 6.95 12.80 -7.50
C ALA A 136 6.13 13.94 -8.15
N MET A 137 5.18 14.53 -7.41
CA MET A 137 4.44 15.71 -7.89
C MET A 137 5.35 16.93 -8.08
N GLN A 138 6.36 17.13 -7.23
CA GLN A 138 7.32 18.21 -7.39
C GLN A 138 8.19 17.99 -8.63
N GLN A 139 8.73 16.79 -8.81
CA GLN A 139 9.50 16.43 -10.01
C GLN A 139 8.68 16.63 -11.29
N ALA A 140 7.40 16.24 -11.29
CA ALA A 140 6.50 16.45 -12.42
C ALA A 140 6.30 17.95 -12.73
N ARG A 141 6.17 18.80 -11.70
CA ARG A 141 6.08 20.26 -11.89
C ARG A 141 7.36 20.83 -12.49
N ASP A 142 8.52 20.43 -11.96
CA ASP A 142 9.81 20.92 -12.43
C ASP A 142 10.08 20.48 -13.87
N HIS A 143 9.77 19.22 -14.20
CA HIS A 143 9.83 18.71 -15.56
C HIS A 143 8.89 19.48 -16.49
N HIS A 144 7.63 19.72 -16.08
CA HIS A 144 6.70 20.53 -16.87
C HIS A 144 7.22 21.96 -17.12
N MET A 145 7.83 22.60 -16.12
CA MET A 145 8.44 23.91 -16.29
C MET A 145 9.61 23.88 -17.27
N SER A 146 10.45 22.84 -17.21
CA SER A 146 11.54 22.63 -18.17
C SER A 146 11.02 22.45 -19.59
N VAL A 147 10.02 21.58 -19.79
CA VAL A 147 9.38 21.35 -21.10
C VAL A 147 8.75 22.63 -21.63
N LYS A 148 8.07 23.40 -20.77
CA LYS A 148 7.49 24.69 -21.15
C LYS A 148 8.55 25.69 -21.62
N ALA A 149 9.71 25.73 -20.97
CA ALA A 149 10.83 26.55 -21.40
C ALA A 149 11.39 26.11 -22.76
N HIS A 150 11.52 24.79 -22.99
CA HIS A 150 11.97 24.25 -24.27
C HIS A 150 11.00 24.57 -25.41
N ILE A 151 9.69 24.41 -25.19
CA ILE A 151 8.65 24.78 -26.17
C ILE A 151 8.73 26.26 -26.52
N LYS A 152 9.02 27.12 -25.53
CA LYS A 152 9.22 28.55 -25.77
C LYS A 152 10.47 28.79 -26.64
N SER A 153 11.61 28.16 -26.33
CA SER A 153 12.84 28.27 -27.13
C SER A 153 12.59 27.87 -28.59
N ILE A 154 11.96 26.71 -28.81
CA ILE A 154 11.63 26.21 -30.15
C ILE A 154 10.74 27.21 -30.90
N ARG A 155 9.77 27.83 -30.22
CA ARG A 155 8.91 28.84 -30.83
C ARG A 155 9.69 30.09 -31.21
N ASP A 156 10.56 30.57 -30.32
CA ASP A 156 11.37 31.77 -30.54
C ASP A 156 12.38 31.53 -31.69
N GLU A 157 13.02 30.37 -31.74
CA GLU A 157 13.88 29.93 -32.85
C GLU A 157 13.09 29.79 -34.16
N GLY A 158 11.90 29.20 -34.13
CA GLY A 158 11.02 29.11 -35.30
C GLY A 158 10.61 30.47 -35.85
N ALA A 159 10.39 31.45 -34.96
CA ALA A 159 10.10 32.83 -35.37
C ALA A 159 11.33 33.51 -36.01
N ALA A 160 12.53 33.28 -35.48
CA ALA A 160 13.78 33.77 -36.07
C ALA A 160 14.01 33.17 -37.47
N LEU A 161 13.91 31.85 -37.61
CA LEU A 161 14.03 31.17 -38.91
C LEU A 161 12.98 31.64 -39.94
N ALA A 162 11.77 31.96 -39.50
CA ALA A 162 10.75 32.53 -40.37
C ALA A 162 11.10 33.96 -40.83
N ALA A 163 11.75 34.76 -39.98
CA ALA A 163 12.24 36.08 -40.35
C ALA A 163 13.39 35.97 -41.37
N ASP A 164 14.38 35.12 -41.09
CA ASP A 164 15.52 34.88 -41.98
C ASP A 164 15.07 34.40 -43.37
N ASN A 165 14.08 33.49 -43.42
CA ASN A 165 13.51 33.02 -44.68
C ASN A 165 12.86 34.15 -45.50
N ARG A 166 12.18 35.10 -44.85
CA ARG A 166 11.60 36.26 -45.56
C ARG A 166 12.71 37.16 -46.12
N GLU A 167 13.79 37.35 -45.37
CA GLU A 167 14.93 38.14 -45.82
C GLU A 167 15.59 37.50 -47.05
N ILE A 168 15.85 36.18 -47.00
CA ILE A 168 16.41 35.41 -48.12
C ILE A 168 15.50 35.47 -49.34
N GLN A 169 14.18 35.31 -49.17
CA GLN A 169 13.21 35.44 -50.27
C GLN A 169 13.22 36.84 -50.89
N GLY A 170 13.37 37.88 -50.07
CA GLY A 170 13.52 39.26 -50.54
C GLY A 170 14.80 39.44 -51.36
N ALA A 171 15.93 38.95 -50.85
CA ALA A 171 17.21 39.00 -51.54
C ALA A 171 17.20 38.23 -52.88
N LEU A 172 16.57 37.05 -52.91
CA LEU A 172 16.42 36.25 -54.13
C LEU A 172 15.57 36.99 -55.17
N THR A 173 14.48 37.62 -54.74
CA THR A 173 13.61 38.42 -55.62
C THR A 173 14.37 39.62 -56.21
N ALA A 174 15.17 40.30 -55.40
CA ALA A 174 16.00 41.41 -55.84
C ALA A 174 17.07 40.97 -56.86
N LEU A 175 17.71 39.82 -56.61
CA LEU A 175 18.69 39.25 -57.53
C LEU A 175 18.05 38.86 -58.87
N GLN A 176 16.86 38.26 -58.83
CA GLN A 176 16.10 37.92 -60.03
C GLN A 176 15.81 39.16 -60.87
N ALA A 177 15.36 40.25 -60.24
CA ALA A 177 15.12 41.52 -60.92
C ALA A 177 16.40 42.13 -61.53
N ASP A 178 17.55 42.04 -60.85
CA ASP A 178 18.83 42.49 -61.42
C ASP A 178 19.23 41.68 -62.66
N VAL A 179 19.13 40.35 -62.58
CA VAL A 179 19.43 39.46 -63.71
C VAL A 179 18.52 39.76 -64.90
N ASP A 180 17.22 39.93 -64.67
CA ASP A 180 16.26 40.25 -65.73
C ASP A 180 16.55 41.61 -66.38
N ASN A 181 16.89 42.63 -65.57
CA ASN A 181 17.30 43.94 -66.07
C ASN A 181 18.57 43.87 -66.91
N ARG A 182 19.58 43.11 -66.46
CA ARG A 182 20.83 42.91 -67.21
C ARG A 182 20.59 42.18 -68.52
N LEU A 183 19.76 41.13 -68.51
CA LEU A 183 19.37 40.40 -69.72
C LEU A 183 18.61 41.30 -70.70
N ALA A 184 17.67 42.11 -70.23
CA ALA A 184 16.95 43.08 -71.07
C ALA A 184 17.92 44.10 -71.69
N GLY A 185 18.88 44.60 -70.92
CA GLY A 185 19.95 45.48 -71.40
C GLY A 185 20.83 44.83 -72.48
N ILE A 186 21.19 43.55 -72.30
CA ILE A 186 21.92 42.77 -73.31
C ILE A 186 21.09 42.63 -74.59
N ARG A 187 19.83 42.18 -74.50
CA ARG A 187 18.96 42.05 -75.68
C ARG A 187 18.86 43.36 -76.46
N LYS A 188 18.67 44.47 -75.76
CA LYS A 188 18.62 45.81 -76.37
C LYS A 188 19.92 46.19 -77.07
N LYS A 189 21.08 45.91 -76.46
CA LYS A 189 22.40 46.21 -77.07
C LYS A 189 22.65 45.41 -78.33
N PHE A 190 22.27 44.13 -78.33
CA PHE A 190 22.53 43.22 -79.45
C PHE A 190 21.37 43.12 -80.46
N LYS A 191 20.27 43.87 -80.25
CA LYS A 191 19.03 43.79 -81.05
C LYS A 191 18.50 42.35 -81.19
N LEU A 192 18.65 41.57 -80.12
CA LEU A 192 18.09 40.21 -79.99
C LEU A 192 16.61 40.26 -79.66
#